data_AF-X1APF3-F1
#
_entry.id   AF-X1APF3-F1
#
_cell.length_a   1.000
_cell.length_b   1.000
_cell.length_c   1.000
_cell.angle_alpha   90.00
_cell.angle_beta   90.00
_cell.angle_gamma   90.00
#
_symmetry.space_group_name_H-M   'P 1'
#
loop_
_entity.id
_entity.type
_entity.pdbx_description
1 polymer ?
#
loop_
_entity_poly.entity_id
_entity_poly.type
_entity_poly.pdbx_seq_one_letter_code
_entity_poly.pdbx_strand_id
1 'polypeptide(L)'
;LFDTPRLSGLYRRKQVIFISLLAAALWAANPIQVQAVTYIVQRMASLCGMFYILGIFLYVKARCLKILTMKSVLLYTACCLSFLAAFLSKENAALLPVSLLLIEAIFFQDLGRKKVRLTFWGIAIALGAATVIGGALIFYDGNLSAFVNYEKRLFTPFERLLTQPRILLFYLTLIFYPAPHRLSLVHDIEISTSFYHPWTTLPSILVILVLIGFAIYKLRKWPILSFAVLFFFINHAIESSIIPLELIFEHRNYLPGMFLFWPVAVGLERLIGVYRRKNAVVYYGLVGFVPLLLIGLGTGT
;
A
#
# COMPACT_ATOMS: atom_id res chain seq x y z
N LEU A 1 -8.43 6.48 10.17
CA LEU A 1 -7.51 5.67 11.00
C LEU A 1 -7.18 6.33 12.34
N PHE A 2 -6.97 7.65 12.43
CA PHE A 2 -6.74 8.32 13.72
C PHE A 2 -7.88 8.19 14.74
N ASP A 3 -9.12 8.01 14.28
CA ASP A 3 -10.30 7.80 15.14
C ASP A 3 -10.45 6.35 15.65
N THR A 4 -9.54 5.44 15.25
CA THR A 4 -9.60 4.03 15.68
C THR A 4 -9.21 3.91 17.16
N PRO A 5 -9.69 2.87 17.88
CA PRO A 5 -9.45 2.72 19.32
C PRO A 5 -7.99 2.93 19.72
N ARG A 6 -7.06 2.38 18.94
CA ARG A 6 -5.63 2.43 19.24
C ARG A 6 -4.97 3.80 19.07
N LEU A 7 -5.46 4.63 18.16
CA LEU A 7 -4.90 5.96 17.88
C LEU A 7 -5.75 7.10 18.46
N SER A 8 -6.96 6.80 18.89
CA SER A 8 -7.91 7.78 19.41
C SER A 8 -7.33 8.50 20.63
N GLY A 9 -7.43 9.83 20.64
CA GLY A 9 -6.91 10.67 21.73
C GLY A 9 -5.40 10.92 21.75
N LEU A 10 -4.59 10.22 20.93
CA LEU A 10 -3.13 10.43 20.89
C LEU A 10 -2.71 11.71 20.16
N TYR A 11 -3.52 12.18 19.22
CA TYR A 11 -3.24 13.34 18.38
C TYR A 11 -4.35 14.38 18.50
N ARG A 12 -3.96 15.66 18.57
CA ARG A 12 -4.91 16.77 18.52
C ARG A 12 -5.46 16.91 17.10
N ARG A 13 -6.69 17.45 16.97
CA ARG A 13 -7.35 17.66 15.67
C ARG A 13 -6.49 18.40 14.64
N LYS A 14 -5.76 19.45 15.06
CA LYS A 14 -4.84 20.19 14.18
C LYS A 14 -3.68 19.31 13.66
N GLN A 15 -3.14 18.42 14.50
CA GLN A 15 -2.07 17.50 14.11
C GLN A 15 -2.59 16.45 13.13
N VAL A 16 -3.79 15.90 13.38
CA VAL A 16 -4.42 14.94 12.47
C VAL A 16 -4.62 15.53 11.07
N ILE A 17 -5.12 16.78 10.99
CA ILE A 17 -5.30 17.47 9.71
C ILE A 17 -3.95 17.69 9.02
N PHE A 18 -2.95 18.22 9.74
CA PHE A 18 -1.62 18.46 9.19
C PHE A 18 -0.97 17.17 8.67
N ILE A 19 -0.98 16.09 9.46
CA ILE A 19 -0.38 14.81 9.07
C ILE A 19 -1.12 14.22 7.87
N SER A 20 -2.45 14.29 7.84
CA SER A 20 -3.25 13.71 6.75
C SER A 20 -3.03 14.47 5.44
N LEU A 21 -3.03 15.80 5.49
CA LEU A 21 -2.76 16.64 4.32
C LEU A 21 -1.33 16.47 3.82
N LEU A 22 -0.34 16.46 4.72
CA LEU A 22 1.06 16.30 4.35
C LEU A 22 1.34 14.91 3.75
N ALA A 23 0.82 13.84 4.34
CA ALA A 23 0.99 12.49 3.80
C ALA A 23 0.34 12.36 2.41
N ALA A 24 -0.87 12.91 2.23
CA ALA A 24 -1.55 12.91 0.93
C ALA A 24 -0.80 13.75 -0.10
N ALA A 25 -0.32 14.94 0.26
CA ALA A 25 0.44 15.81 -0.63
C ALA A 25 1.78 15.21 -1.04
N LEU A 26 2.53 14.61 -0.10
CA LEU A 26 3.80 13.94 -0.39
C LEU A 26 3.61 12.75 -1.33
N TRP A 27 2.53 11.98 -1.14
CA TRP A 27 2.21 10.87 -2.04
C TRP A 27 1.79 11.37 -3.42
N ALA A 28 0.89 12.35 -3.49
CA ALA A 28 0.35 12.88 -4.74
C ALA A 28 1.40 13.62 -5.58
N ALA A 29 2.32 14.34 -4.94
CA ALA A 29 3.40 15.05 -5.60
C ALA A 29 4.59 14.15 -5.96
N ASN A 30 4.59 12.86 -5.60
CA ASN A 30 5.73 12.00 -5.85
C ASN A 30 5.83 11.64 -7.35
N PRO A 31 6.97 11.89 -8.02
CA PRO A 31 7.17 11.57 -9.44
C PRO A 31 6.86 10.14 -9.87
N ILE A 32 7.02 9.16 -8.96
CA ILE A 32 6.72 7.76 -9.27
C ILE A 32 5.24 7.52 -9.66
N GLN A 33 4.35 8.45 -9.31
CA GLN A 33 2.92 8.34 -9.62
C GLN A 33 2.56 8.76 -11.05
N VAL A 34 3.46 9.42 -11.78
CA VAL A 34 3.18 9.98 -13.11
C VAL A 34 2.69 8.91 -14.08
N GLN A 35 3.33 7.74 -14.13
CA GLN A 35 2.93 6.65 -15.04
C GLN A 35 1.51 6.14 -14.78
N ALA A 36 1.07 6.10 -13.53
CA ALA A 36 -0.26 5.60 -13.18
C ALA A 36 -1.40 6.51 -13.65
N VAL A 37 -1.11 7.80 -13.84
CA VAL A 37 -2.10 8.83 -14.23
C VAL A 37 -2.00 9.19 -15.71
N THR A 38 -0.79 9.28 -16.26
CA THR A 38 -0.56 9.71 -17.65
C THR A 38 -0.79 8.58 -18.65
N TYR A 39 -0.52 7.32 -18.30
CA TYR A 39 -0.67 6.22 -19.25
C TYR A 39 -2.12 5.79 -19.35
N ILE A 40 -2.63 5.77 -20.58
CA ILE A 40 -4.03 5.40 -20.87
C ILE A 40 -4.35 4.01 -20.33
N VAL A 41 -3.44 3.04 -20.53
CA VAL A 41 -3.59 1.67 -20.03
C VAL A 41 -3.65 1.64 -18.50
N GLN A 42 -2.96 2.54 -17.80
CA GLN A 42 -2.88 2.55 -16.34
C GLN A 42 -4.01 3.34 -15.65
N ARG A 43 -5.00 3.82 -16.39
CA ARG A 43 -6.25 4.33 -15.82
C ARG A 43 -6.93 3.30 -14.91
N MET A 44 -6.78 2.01 -15.24
CA MET A 44 -7.21 0.89 -14.42
C MET A 44 -6.56 0.89 -13.02
N ALA A 45 -5.28 1.23 -12.92
CA ALA A 45 -4.54 1.28 -11.65
C ALA A 45 -4.99 2.46 -10.78
N SER A 46 -5.20 3.63 -11.40
CA SER A 46 -5.73 4.82 -10.72
C SER A 46 -7.15 4.59 -10.18
N LEU A 47 -8.03 3.99 -11.01
CA LEU A 47 -9.41 3.67 -10.63
C LEU A 47 -9.47 2.60 -9.53
N CYS A 48 -8.65 1.55 -9.66
CA CYS A 48 -8.45 0.55 -8.63
C CYS A 48 -8.03 1.18 -7.30
N GLY A 49 -7.00 2.04 -7.31
CA GLY A 49 -6.51 2.72 -6.11
C GLY A 49 -7.59 3.56 -5.42
N MET A 50 -8.38 4.32 -6.18
CA MET A 50 -9.50 5.12 -5.66
C MET A 50 -10.52 4.24 -4.92
N PHE A 51 -11.05 3.21 -5.59
CA PHE A 51 -12.07 2.34 -5.00
C PHE A 51 -11.52 1.49 -3.84
N TYR A 52 -10.24 1.11 -3.90
CA TYR A 52 -9.57 0.38 -2.83
C TYR A 52 -9.49 1.21 -1.54
N ILE A 53 -9.02 2.45 -1.63
CA ILE A 53 -8.97 3.37 -0.49
C ILE A 53 -10.37 3.77 -0.02
N LEU A 54 -11.33 3.94 -0.93
CA LEU A 54 -12.73 4.18 -0.57
C LEU A 54 -13.30 3.02 0.24
N GLY A 55 -13.04 1.76 -0.18
CA GLY A 55 -13.41 0.56 0.57
C GLY A 55 -12.83 0.56 1.98
N ILE A 56 -11.53 0.83 2.12
CA ILE A 56 -10.87 0.99 3.43
C ILE A 56 -11.55 2.09 4.26
N PHE A 57 -11.82 3.25 3.68
CA PHE A 57 -12.43 4.38 4.38
C PHE A 57 -13.82 4.03 4.89
N LEU A 58 -14.68 3.46 4.04
CA LEU A 58 -16.04 3.06 4.37
C LEU A 58 -16.05 1.99 5.46
N TYR A 59 -15.16 0.99 5.35
CA TYR A 59 -14.98 -0.03 6.37
C TYR A 59 -14.60 0.57 7.73
N VAL A 60 -13.57 1.41 7.77
CA VAL A 60 -13.13 2.05 9.02
C VAL A 60 -14.23 2.92 9.61
N LYS A 61 -14.97 3.68 8.78
CA LYS A 61 -16.11 4.47 9.25
C LYS A 61 -17.23 3.60 9.82
N ALA A 62 -17.54 2.48 9.17
CA ALA A 62 -18.52 1.51 9.67
C ALA A 62 -18.10 0.91 11.02
N ARG A 63 -16.82 0.59 11.18
CA ARG A 63 -16.25 0.02 12.41
C ARG A 63 -16.17 1.01 13.57
N CYS A 64 -15.99 2.30 13.30
CA CYS A 64 -16.07 3.35 14.31
C CYS A 64 -17.50 3.56 14.85
N LEU A 65 -18.54 3.10 14.13
CA LEU A 65 -19.90 3.04 14.66
C LEU A 65 -19.99 1.87 15.66
N LYS A 66 -19.97 2.18 16.96
CA LYS A 66 -19.98 1.18 18.05
C LYS A 66 -21.20 0.24 18.04
N ILE A 67 -22.27 0.61 17.31
CA ILE A 67 -23.55 -0.09 17.24
C ILE A 67 -23.86 -0.41 15.77
N LEU A 68 -24.33 -1.64 15.51
CA LEU A 68 -24.84 -2.03 14.20
C LEU A 68 -26.15 -1.29 13.94
N THR A 69 -26.07 -0.24 13.14
CA THR A 69 -27.19 0.62 12.71
C THR A 69 -27.39 0.46 11.22
N MET A 70 -28.53 0.91 10.67
CA MET A 70 -28.76 0.94 9.21
C MET A 70 -27.63 1.67 8.47
N LYS A 71 -27.08 2.72 9.09
CA LYS A 71 -25.90 3.42 8.58
C LYS A 71 -24.66 2.54 8.51
N SER A 72 -24.43 1.69 9.52
CA SER A 72 -23.31 0.73 9.53
C SER A 72 -23.47 -0.31 8.42
N VAL A 73 -24.68 -0.84 8.23
CA VAL A 73 -25.00 -1.77 7.14
C VAL A 73 -24.75 -1.11 5.79
N LEU A 74 -25.25 0.11 5.56
CA LEU A 74 -25.03 0.85 4.31
C LEU A 74 -23.54 1.05 4.02
N LEU A 75 -22.73 1.39 5.03
CA LEU A 75 -21.29 1.57 4.87
C LEU A 75 -20.56 0.26 4.54
N TYR A 76 -20.95 -0.87 5.15
CA TYR A 76 -20.37 -2.17 4.78
C TYR A 76 -20.79 -2.60 3.38
N THR A 77 -22.04 -2.40 2.99
CA THR A 77 -22.50 -2.66 1.62
C THR A 77 -21.73 -1.79 0.62
N ALA A 78 -21.58 -0.49 0.90
CA ALA A 78 -20.79 0.40 0.05
C ALA A 78 -19.30 0.01 0.00
N CYS A 79 -18.74 -0.55 1.09
CA CYS A 79 -17.39 -1.13 1.08
C CYS A 79 -17.31 -2.33 0.14
N CYS A 80 -18.27 -3.25 0.17
CA CYS A 80 -18.33 -4.41 -0.73
C CYS A 80 -18.50 -3.99 -2.20
N LEU A 81 -19.33 -2.99 -2.48
CA LEU A 81 -19.49 -2.43 -3.82
C LEU A 81 -18.21 -1.74 -4.31
N SER A 82 -17.54 -0.99 -3.43
CA SER A 82 -16.25 -0.37 -3.75
C SER A 82 -15.19 -1.43 -4.04
N PHE A 83 -15.16 -2.51 -3.27
CA PHE A 83 -14.28 -3.64 -3.54
C PHE A 83 -14.52 -4.25 -4.92
N LEU A 84 -15.79 -4.52 -5.25
CA LEU A 84 -16.15 -5.09 -6.55
C LEU A 84 -15.70 -4.18 -7.69
N ALA A 85 -15.94 -2.87 -7.57
CA ALA A 85 -15.48 -1.89 -8.54
C ALA A 85 -13.94 -1.85 -8.65
N ALA A 86 -13.23 -1.95 -7.53
CA ALA A 86 -11.76 -2.01 -7.52
C ALA A 86 -11.23 -3.27 -8.20
N PHE A 87 -11.84 -4.43 -7.92
CA PHE A 87 -11.45 -5.73 -8.46
C PHE A 87 -11.74 -5.86 -9.95
N LEU A 88 -12.89 -5.36 -10.41
CA LEU A 88 -13.20 -5.27 -11.84
C LEU A 88 -12.34 -4.26 -12.59
N SER A 89 -11.74 -3.29 -11.87
CA SER A 89 -10.76 -2.38 -12.47
C SER A 89 -9.40 -3.05 -12.62
N LYS A 90 -8.92 -3.75 -11.58
CA LYS A 90 -7.63 -4.44 -11.59
C LYS A 90 -7.60 -5.57 -10.55
N GLU A 91 -7.05 -6.71 -10.93
CA GLU A 91 -7.01 -7.95 -10.14
C GLU A 91 -6.23 -7.78 -8.83
N ASN A 92 -5.27 -6.85 -8.80
CA ASN A 92 -4.49 -6.55 -7.60
C ASN A 92 -5.37 -6.08 -6.42
N ALA A 93 -6.59 -5.60 -6.69
CA ALA A 93 -7.53 -5.25 -5.63
C ALA A 93 -7.97 -6.45 -4.78
N ALA A 94 -7.76 -7.70 -5.24
CA ALA A 94 -8.06 -8.92 -4.47
C ALA A 94 -7.42 -8.94 -3.07
N LEU A 95 -6.39 -8.12 -2.85
CA LEU A 95 -5.72 -7.97 -1.57
C LEU A 95 -6.44 -7.05 -0.57
N LEU A 96 -7.55 -6.39 -0.96
CA LEU A 96 -8.34 -5.55 -0.05
C LEU A 96 -8.73 -6.28 1.24
N PRO A 97 -9.26 -7.52 1.21
CA PRO A 97 -9.63 -8.22 2.44
C PRO A 97 -8.44 -8.44 3.37
N VAL A 98 -7.24 -8.68 2.80
CA VAL A 98 -5.99 -8.83 3.54
C VAL A 98 -5.54 -7.49 4.15
N SER A 99 -5.72 -6.38 3.43
CA SER A 99 -5.49 -5.04 3.99
C SER A 99 -6.49 -4.69 5.10
N LEU A 100 -7.76 -5.10 5.00
CA LEU A 100 -8.75 -4.92 6.06
C LEU A 100 -8.42 -5.77 7.30
N LEU A 101 -7.97 -7.01 7.11
CA LEU A 101 -7.41 -7.87 8.17
C LEU A 101 -6.26 -7.16 8.89
N LEU A 102 -5.33 -6.57 8.14
CA LEU A 102 -4.22 -5.82 8.71
C LEU A 102 -4.71 -4.61 9.54
N ILE A 103 -5.71 -3.87 9.05
CA ILE A 103 -6.31 -2.74 9.78
C ILE A 103 -6.96 -3.20 11.08
N GLU A 104 -7.74 -4.28 11.07
CA GLU A 104 -8.36 -4.83 12.28
C GLU A 104 -7.32 -5.27 13.30
N ALA A 105 -6.30 -6.03 12.86
CA ALA A 105 -5.23 -6.52 13.71
C ALA A 105 -4.40 -5.40 14.34
N ILE A 106 -4.14 -4.32 13.60
CA ILE A 106 -3.30 -3.22 14.08
C ILE A 106 -4.12 -2.21 14.89
N PHE A 107 -5.27 -1.75 14.41
CA PHE A 107 -5.93 -0.53 14.92
C PHE A 107 -7.17 -0.76 15.79
N PHE A 108 -7.90 -1.86 15.58
CA PHE A 108 -9.12 -2.14 16.33
C PHE A 108 -8.89 -3.14 17.47
N GLN A 109 -8.10 -4.20 17.28
CA GLN A 109 -7.72 -5.18 18.32
C GLN A 109 -8.90 -5.83 19.09
N ASP A 110 -10.13 -5.68 18.59
CA ASP A 110 -11.39 -6.01 19.27
C ASP A 110 -12.05 -7.30 18.74
N LEU A 111 -11.34 -8.09 17.93
CA LEU A 111 -11.84 -9.34 17.33
C LEU A 111 -12.25 -10.42 18.36
N GLY A 112 -11.93 -10.22 19.64
CA GLY A 112 -12.43 -11.08 20.73
C GLY A 112 -13.95 -11.01 20.93
N ARG A 113 -14.62 -9.93 20.50
CA ARG A 113 -16.08 -9.79 20.63
C ARG A 113 -16.79 -10.60 19.54
N LYS A 114 -17.63 -11.57 19.94
CA LYS A 114 -18.33 -12.49 19.02
C LYS A 114 -19.04 -11.79 17.86
N LYS A 115 -19.77 -10.69 18.13
CA LYS A 115 -20.51 -9.92 17.09
C LYS A 115 -19.56 -9.27 16.07
N VAL A 116 -18.50 -8.62 16.54
CA VAL A 116 -17.48 -7.99 15.67
C VAL A 116 -16.78 -9.05 14.82
N ARG A 117 -16.40 -10.16 15.43
CA ARG A 117 -15.76 -11.29 14.76
C ARG A 117 -16.65 -11.84 13.64
N LEU A 118 -17.93 -12.09 13.91
CA LEU A 118 -18.87 -12.58 12.91
C LEU A 118 -19.08 -11.60 11.76
N THR A 119 -19.26 -10.31 12.05
CA THR A 119 -19.38 -9.27 11.00
C THR A 119 -18.13 -9.21 10.14
N PHE A 120 -16.96 -9.24 10.77
CA PHE A 120 -15.70 -9.18 10.06
C PHE A 120 -15.47 -10.40 9.16
N TRP A 121 -15.61 -11.61 9.70
CA TRP A 121 -15.47 -12.84 8.90
C TRP A 121 -16.56 -12.95 7.83
N GLY A 122 -17.79 -12.49 8.10
CA GLY A 122 -18.83 -12.41 7.08
C GLY A 122 -18.43 -11.53 5.90
N ILE A 123 -17.84 -10.36 6.16
CA ILE A 123 -17.30 -9.49 5.12
C ILE A 123 -16.10 -10.13 4.44
N ALA A 124 -15.13 -10.66 5.19
CA ALA A 124 -13.94 -11.29 4.62
C ALA A 124 -14.30 -12.48 3.71
N ILE A 125 -15.26 -13.30 4.13
CA ILE A 125 -15.79 -14.41 3.32
C ILE A 125 -16.53 -13.88 2.11
N ALA A 126 -17.37 -12.85 2.23
CA ALA A 126 -18.08 -12.27 1.08
C ALA A 126 -17.12 -11.70 0.04
N LEU A 127 -16.10 -10.97 0.48
CA LEU A 127 -15.07 -10.44 -0.42
C LEU A 127 -14.22 -11.56 -1.02
N GLY A 128 -13.84 -12.56 -0.22
CA GLY A 128 -13.11 -13.74 -0.68
C GLY A 128 -13.91 -14.56 -1.70
N ALA A 129 -15.18 -14.82 -1.44
CA ALA A 129 -16.07 -15.48 -2.39
C ALA A 129 -16.20 -14.66 -3.68
N ALA A 130 -16.33 -13.33 -3.60
CA ALA A 130 -16.35 -12.47 -4.78
C ALA A 130 -15.04 -12.54 -5.59
N THR A 131 -13.87 -12.65 -4.95
CA THR A 131 -12.62 -12.89 -5.69
C THR A 131 -12.58 -14.23 -6.39
N VAL A 132 -13.01 -15.30 -5.70
CA VAL A 132 -12.99 -16.66 -6.25
C VAL A 132 -13.97 -16.79 -7.40
N ILE A 133 -15.19 -16.25 -7.24
CA ILE A 133 -16.23 -16.25 -8.29
C ILE A 133 -15.78 -15.39 -9.47
N GLY A 134 -15.28 -14.18 -9.21
CA GLY A 134 -14.77 -13.30 -10.27
C GLY A 134 -13.62 -13.94 -11.04
N GLY A 135 -12.68 -14.60 -10.34
CA GLY A 135 -11.65 -15.42 -10.97
C GLY A 135 -12.26 -16.55 -11.80
N ALA A 136 -13.12 -17.38 -11.23
CA ALA A 136 -13.74 -18.52 -11.92
C ALA A 136 -14.53 -18.11 -13.18
N LEU A 137 -15.18 -16.94 -13.17
CA LEU A 137 -15.88 -16.41 -14.35
C LEU A 137 -14.92 -15.96 -15.45
N ILE A 138 -13.77 -15.36 -15.09
CA ILE A 138 -12.71 -15.02 -16.05
C ILE A 138 -12.07 -16.29 -16.64
N PHE A 139 -12.05 -17.39 -15.87
CA PHE A 139 -11.44 -18.67 -16.27
C PHE A 139 -12.44 -19.74 -16.73
N TYR A 140 -13.67 -19.36 -17.09
CA TYR A 140 -14.71 -20.31 -17.50
C TYR A 140 -14.29 -21.15 -18.73
N ASP A 141 -13.41 -20.61 -19.58
CA ASP A 141 -12.83 -21.32 -20.75
C ASP A 141 -11.80 -22.41 -20.38
N GLY A 142 -11.54 -22.66 -19.08
CA GLY A 142 -10.78 -23.82 -18.60
C GLY A 142 -9.26 -23.79 -18.84
N ASN A 143 -8.73 -22.72 -19.44
CA ASN A 143 -7.32 -22.64 -19.81
C ASN A 143 -6.45 -22.12 -18.66
N LEU A 144 -6.43 -22.85 -17.54
CA LEU A 144 -5.65 -22.50 -16.35
C LEU A 144 -4.13 -22.44 -16.65
N SER A 145 -3.66 -23.21 -17.64
CA SER A 145 -2.27 -23.21 -18.12
C SER A 145 -1.87 -21.88 -18.77
N ALA A 146 -2.82 -21.10 -19.30
CA ALA A 146 -2.54 -19.76 -19.81
C ALA A 146 -2.03 -18.80 -18.71
N PHE A 147 -2.42 -19.02 -17.45
CA PHE A 147 -2.05 -18.17 -16.32
C PHE A 147 -0.60 -18.37 -15.85
N VAL A 148 0.05 -19.46 -16.27
CA VAL A 148 1.46 -19.77 -16.00
C VAL A 148 2.19 -20.03 -17.32
N ASN A 149 1.72 -19.42 -18.41
CA ASN A 149 2.42 -19.54 -19.69
C ASN A 149 3.63 -18.59 -19.71
N TYR A 150 4.82 -19.19 -19.70
CA TYR A 150 6.11 -18.52 -19.78
C TYR A 150 6.78 -18.66 -21.15
N GLU A 151 6.14 -19.27 -22.16
CA GLU A 151 6.71 -19.54 -23.49
C GLU A 151 7.22 -18.27 -24.21
N LYS A 152 6.59 -17.12 -23.94
CA LYS A 152 6.98 -15.81 -24.52
C LYS A 152 7.86 -14.97 -23.59
N ARG A 153 8.28 -15.50 -22.44
CA ARG A 153 9.06 -14.77 -21.42
C ARG A 153 10.53 -15.17 -21.48
N LEU A 154 11.41 -14.21 -21.19
CA LEU A 154 12.87 -14.41 -21.13
C LEU A 154 13.35 -14.95 -19.78
N PHE A 155 12.43 -15.29 -18.87
CA PHE A 155 12.72 -15.73 -17.51
C PHE A 155 11.74 -16.82 -17.09
N THR A 156 12.16 -17.66 -16.16
CA THR A 156 11.32 -18.68 -15.54
C THR A 156 10.51 -18.12 -14.35
N PRO A 157 9.46 -18.82 -13.88
CA PRO A 157 8.72 -18.40 -12.68
C PRO A 157 9.61 -18.24 -11.45
N PHE A 158 10.62 -19.10 -11.32
CA PHE A 158 11.56 -19.07 -10.19
C PHE A 158 12.50 -17.86 -10.27
N GLU A 159 13.07 -17.59 -11.44
CA GLU A 159 13.92 -16.41 -11.67
C GLU A 159 13.15 -15.11 -11.47
N ARG A 160 11.88 -15.07 -11.90
CA ARG A 160 10.98 -13.96 -11.59
C ARG A 160 10.91 -13.76 -10.08
N LEU A 161 10.52 -14.80 -9.34
CA LEU A 161 10.35 -14.74 -7.89
C LEU A 161 11.64 -14.30 -7.17
N LEU A 162 12.81 -14.78 -7.61
CA LEU A 162 14.10 -14.34 -7.08
C LEU A 162 14.43 -12.88 -7.39
N THR A 163 13.98 -12.37 -8.53
CA THR A 163 14.25 -10.99 -8.96
C THR A 163 13.35 -9.98 -8.22
N GLN A 164 12.11 -10.35 -7.90
CA GLN A 164 11.13 -9.43 -7.29
C GLN A 164 11.61 -8.76 -5.98
N PRO A 165 12.31 -9.42 -5.04
CA PRO A 165 12.88 -8.77 -3.87
C PRO A 165 13.75 -7.55 -4.20
N ARG A 166 14.62 -7.66 -5.21
CA ARG A 166 15.48 -6.54 -5.65
C ARG A 166 14.64 -5.40 -6.21
N ILE A 167 13.58 -5.73 -6.96
CA ILE A 167 12.64 -4.77 -7.55
C ILE A 167 11.86 -4.03 -6.46
N LEU A 168 11.38 -4.73 -5.43
CA LEU A 168 10.67 -4.10 -4.30
C LEU A 168 11.56 -3.12 -3.54
N LEU A 169 12.83 -3.45 -3.34
CA LEU A 169 13.78 -2.49 -2.76
C LEU A 169 14.05 -1.33 -3.71
N PHE A 170 14.21 -1.59 -5.01
CA PHE A 170 14.35 -0.53 -6.00
C PHE A 170 13.16 0.43 -5.99
N TYR A 171 11.93 -0.08 -5.89
CA TYR A 171 10.73 0.74 -5.71
C TYR A 171 10.78 1.59 -4.44
N LEU A 172 11.18 1.05 -3.29
CA LEU A 172 11.36 1.85 -2.08
C LEU A 172 12.37 2.98 -2.31
N THR A 173 13.46 2.72 -3.04
CA THR A 173 14.42 3.78 -3.38
C THR A 173 13.83 4.82 -4.33
N LEU A 174 13.02 4.44 -5.31
CA LEU A 174 12.34 5.39 -6.20
C LEU A 174 11.30 6.23 -5.44
N ILE A 175 10.56 5.64 -4.49
CA ILE A 175 9.56 6.36 -3.69
C ILE A 175 10.22 7.45 -2.82
N PHE A 176 11.34 7.13 -2.15
CA PHE A 176 12.00 8.08 -1.25
C PHE A 176 13.07 8.94 -1.92
N TYR A 177 13.57 8.54 -3.09
CA TYR A 177 14.52 9.28 -3.92
C TYR A 177 14.12 9.23 -5.41
N PRO A 178 13.03 9.93 -5.79
CA PRO A 178 12.48 9.94 -7.15
C PRO A 178 13.23 10.92 -8.05
N ALA A 179 14.55 10.74 -8.21
CA ALA A 179 15.32 11.59 -9.10
C ALA A 179 14.91 11.35 -10.57
N PRO A 180 14.69 12.40 -11.40
CA PRO A 180 14.16 12.24 -12.76
C PRO A 180 14.94 11.27 -13.65
N HIS A 181 16.28 11.24 -13.52
CA HIS A 181 17.15 10.33 -14.27
C HIS A 181 17.01 8.84 -13.90
N ARG A 182 16.34 8.54 -12.79
CA ARG A 182 16.08 7.16 -12.32
C ARG A 182 14.70 6.65 -12.72
N LEU A 183 13.83 7.54 -13.19
CA LEU A 183 12.49 7.19 -13.64
C LEU A 183 12.55 6.88 -15.12
N SER A 184 11.94 5.78 -15.53
CA SER A 184 11.96 5.30 -16.90
C SER A 184 10.69 4.53 -17.24
N LEU A 185 10.26 4.67 -18.50
CA LEU A 185 9.17 3.87 -19.07
C LEU A 185 9.57 2.39 -19.13
N VAL A 186 10.83 2.13 -19.49
CA VAL A 186 11.41 0.79 -19.60
C VAL A 186 12.59 0.69 -18.66
N HIS A 187 12.50 -0.23 -17.70
CA HIS A 187 13.59 -0.55 -16.80
C HIS A 187 14.27 -1.81 -17.28
N ASP A 188 15.58 -1.73 -17.46
CA ASP A 188 16.41 -2.91 -17.69
C ASP A 188 16.93 -3.40 -16.33
N ILE A 189 16.59 -4.64 -15.96
CA ILE A 189 16.98 -5.26 -14.70
C ILE A 189 17.58 -6.62 -15.01
N GLU A 190 18.77 -6.83 -14.47
CA GLU A 190 19.44 -8.12 -14.52
C GLU A 190 18.63 -9.19 -13.78
N ILE A 191 18.26 -10.24 -14.50
CA ILE A 191 17.46 -11.37 -13.99
C ILE A 191 18.28 -12.16 -12.97
N SER A 192 17.62 -12.52 -11.87
CA SER A 192 18.24 -13.31 -10.79
C SER A 192 18.12 -14.80 -11.10
N THR A 193 19.20 -15.39 -11.62
CA THR A 193 19.28 -16.81 -11.99
C THR A 193 19.52 -17.73 -10.80
N SER A 194 20.09 -17.19 -9.71
CA SER A 194 20.28 -17.91 -8.45
C SER A 194 20.23 -16.97 -7.25
N PHE A 195 20.29 -17.52 -6.03
CA PHE A 195 20.37 -16.71 -4.81
C PHE A 195 21.63 -15.84 -4.74
N TYR A 196 22.70 -16.22 -5.44
CA TYR A 196 23.98 -15.54 -5.40
C TYR A 196 24.31 -14.77 -6.69
N HIS A 197 23.52 -14.97 -7.75
CA HIS A 197 23.70 -14.28 -9.01
C HIS A 197 22.38 -13.60 -9.43
N PRO A 198 22.34 -12.26 -9.47
CA PRO A 198 23.37 -11.32 -9.00
C PRO A 198 23.60 -11.39 -7.49
N TRP A 199 24.76 -10.92 -7.03
CA TRP A 199 25.13 -10.97 -5.60
C TRP A 199 24.14 -10.22 -4.69
N THR A 200 23.41 -9.26 -5.26
CA THR A 200 22.37 -8.47 -4.56
C THR A 200 21.07 -9.23 -4.27
N THR A 201 20.85 -10.43 -4.85
CA THR A 201 19.61 -11.21 -4.69
C THR A 201 19.39 -11.64 -3.24
N LEU A 202 20.31 -12.40 -2.66
CA LEU A 202 20.22 -12.85 -1.26
C LEU A 202 20.14 -11.68 -0.27
N PRO A 203 21.00 -10.63 -0.33
CA PRO A 203 20.86 -9.44 0.51
C PRO A 203 19.48 -8.79 0.40
N SER A 204 18.90 -8.71 -0.80
CA SER A 204 17.59 -8.09 -0.99
C SER A 204 16.47 -8.88 -0.30
N ILE A 205 16.52 -10.21 -0.39
CA ILE A 205 15.60 -11.10 0.33
C ILE A 205 15.73 -10.87 1.84
N LEU A 206 16.97 -10.86 2.37
CA LEU A 206 17.22 -10.66 3.79
C LEU A 206 16.72 -9.30 4.29
N VAL A 207 16.95 -8.22 3.53
CA VAL A 207 16.46 -6.88 3.88
C VAL A 207 14.94 -6.85 3.93
N ILE A 208 14.23 -7.46 2.97
CA ILE A 208 12.76 -7.55 3.00
C ILE A 208 12.29 -8.33 4.23
N LEU A 209 12.89 -9.48 4.53
CA LEU A 209 12.56 -10.27 5.71
C LEU A 209 12.78 -9.48 7.00
N VAL A 210 13.87 -8.72 7.08
CA VAL A 210 14.16 -7.83 8.22
C VAL A 210 13.12 -6.71 8.31
N LEU A 211 12.75 -6.06 7.20
CA LEU A 211 11.74 -4.99 7.21
C LEU A 211 10.36 -5.50 7.65
N ILE A 212 9.93 -6.64 7.12
CA ILE A 212 8.65 -7.29 7.50
C ILE A 212 8.71 -7.74 8.95
N GLY A 213 9.78 -8.47 9.33
CA GLY A 213 9.98 -8.95 10.70
C GLY A 213 10.03 -7.81 11.72
N PHE A 214 10.71 -6.71 11.38
CA PHE A 214 10.76 -5.50 12.20
C PHE A 214 9.41 -4.83 12.33
N ALA A 215 8.65 -4.70 11.23
CA ALA A 215 7.29 -4.16 11.26
C ALA A 215 6.36 -5.01 12.14
N ILE A 216 6.44 -6.35 12.05
CA ILE A 216 5.66 -7.25 12.92
C ILE A 216 6.11 -7.12 14.38
N TYR A 217 7.41 -7.11 14.65
CA TYR A 217 7.95 -7.01 16.00
C TYR A 217 7.59 -5.67 16.67
N LYS A 218 7.67 -4.56 15.92
CA LYS A 218 7.31 -3.22 16.41
C LYS A 218 5.83 -2.89 16.25
N LEU A 219 5.00 -3.84 15.83
CA LEU A 219 3.57 -3.63 15.58
C LEU A 219 2.83 -3.07 16.79
N ARG A 220 3.25 -3.39 18.03
CA ARG A 220 2.71 -2.84 19.29
C ARG A 220 3.22 -1.44 19.64
N LYS A 221 4.48 -1.13 19.37
CA LYS A 221 5.11 0.15 19.73
C LYS A 221 4.86 1.22 18.67
N TRP A 222 5.00 0.88 17.39
CA TRP A 222 4.97 1.79 16.25
C TRP A 222 3.94 1.32 15.20
N PRO A 223 2.62 1.38 15.52
CA PRO A 223 1.57 0.87 14.64
C PRO A 223 1.51 1.52 13.27
N ILE A 224 1.74 2.84 13.20
CA ILE A 224 1.66 3.60 11.94
C ILE A 224 2.76 3.16 10.96
N LEU A 225 4.01 3.06 11.45
CA LEU A 225 5.14 2.59 10.64
C LEU A 225 4.92 1.13 10.21
N SER A 226 4.51 0.28 11.16
CA SER A 226 4.31 -1.15 10.90
C SER A 226 3.20 -1.37 9.86
N PHE A 227 2.11 -0.62 9.96
CA PHE A 227 1.03 -0.65 8.98
C PHE A 227 1.53 -0.21 7.59
N ALA A 228 2.25 0.90 7.48
CA ALA A 228 2.76 1.40 6.21
C ALA A 228 3.67 0.38 5.49
N VAL A 229 4.61 -0.22 6.23
CA VAL A 229 5.54 -1.23 5.69
C VAL A 229 4.79 -2.50 5.29
N LEU A 230 3.94 -3.04 6.15
CA LEU A 230 3.19 -4.27 5.84
C LEU A 230 2.19 -4.06 4.70
N PHE A 231 1.53 -2.90 4.64
CA PHE A 231 0.62 -2.55 3.56
C PHE A 231 1.34 -2.52 2.20
N PHE A 232 2.56 -1.95 2.15
CA PHE A 232 3.36 -1.91 0.95
C PHE A 232 3.68 -3.30 0.41
N PHE A 233 4.13 -4.21 1.27
CA PHE A 233 4.48 -5.59 0.85
C PHE A 233 3.24 -6.44 0.53
N ILE A 234 2.16 -6.32 1.31
CA ILE A 234 0.92 -7.05 1.03
C ILE A 234 0.39 -6.66 -0.34
N ASN A 235 0.30 -5.37 -0.67
CA ASN A 235 -0.27 -4.88 -1.93
C ASN A 235 0.62 -5.09 -3.15
N HIS A 236 1.85 -5.54 -2.95
CA HIS A 236 2.73 -6.03 -4.01
C HIS A 236 2.68 -7.55 -4.17
N ALA A 237 2.01 -8.30 -3.29
CA ALA A 237 2.10 -9.76 -3.25
C ALA A 237 1.65 -10.42 -4.56
N ILE A 238 0.59 -9.94 -5.20
CA ILE A 238 0.11 -10.48 -6.49
C ILE A 238 1.10 -10.13 -7.61
N GLU A 239 1.47 -8.86 -7.75
CA GLU A 239 2.35 -8.40 -8.82
C GLU A 239 3.81 -8.87 -8.65
N SER A 240 4.22 -9.27 -7.45
CA SER A 240 5.55 -9.80 -7.11
C SER A 240 5.57 -11.32 -6.94
N SER A 241 4.56 -12.01 -7.46
CA SER A 241 4.42 -13.47 -7.35
C SER A 241 5.05 -14.24 -8.53
N ILE A 242 4.58 -15.47 -8.78
CA ILE A 242 4.97 -16.29 -9.94
C ILE A 242 4.08 -16.04 -11.17
N ILE A 243 3.15 -15.09 -11.12
CA ILE A 243 2.29 -14.77 -12.28
C ILE A 243 3.18 -14.15 -13.38
N PRO A 244 3.09 -14.58 -14.66
CA PRO A 244 3.94 -14.19 -15.79
C PRO A 244 3.69 -12.75 -16.28
N LEU A 245 3.67 -11.79 -15.34
CA LEU A 245 3.68 -10.36 -15.60
C LEU A 245 5.12 -9.88 -15.81
N GLU A 246 5.27 -8.73 -16.46
CA GLU A 246 6.56 -8.03 -16.57
C GLU A 246 7.24 -7.89 -15.20
N LEU A 247 8.57 -7.84 -15.21
CA LEU A 247 9.37 -7.80 -13.99
C LEU A 247 9.09 -6.53 -13.19
N ILE A 248 9.20 -5.38 -13.86
CA ILE A 248 9.17 -4.06 -13.23
C ILE A 248 8.28 -3.08 -13.99
N PHE A 249 7.50 -2.31 -13.23
CA PHE A 249 6.77 -1.14 -13.70
C PHE A 249 6.53 -0.17 -12.54
N GLU A 250 6.79 1.12 -12.75
CA GLU A 250 6.70 2.13 -11.68
C GLU A 250 5.26 2.30 -11.18
N HIS A 251 4.28 2.29 -12.09
CA HIS A 251 2.86 2.46 -11.78
C HIS A 251 2.29 1.42 -10.79
N ARG A 252 2.98 0.30 -10.58
CA ARG A 252 2.64 -0.70 -9.54
C ARG A 252 2.68 -0.11 -8.14
N ASN A 253 3.48 0.93 -7.92
CA ASN A 253 3.62 1.60 -6.63
C ASN A 253 2.47 2.55 -6.28
N TYR A 254 1.52 2.77 -7.19
CA TYR A 254 0.44 3.72 -6.99
C TYR A 254 -0.35 3.45 -5.72
N LEU A 255 -0.90 2.25 -5.57
CA LEU A 255 -1.64 1.83 -4.38
C LEU A 255 -0.71 1.49 -3.20
N PRO A 256 0.32 0.61 -3.34
CA PRO A 256 1.14 0.18 -2.20
C PRO A 256 1.91 1.32 -1.52
N GLY A 257 2.30 2.36 -2.28
CA GLY A 257 3.06 3.50 -1.77
C GLY A 257 2.24 4.49 -0.93
N MET A 258 0.91 4.44 -0.97
CA MET A 258 0.02 5.46 -0.36
C MET A 258 0.30 5.69 1.13
N PHE A 259 0.53 4.62 1.89
CA PHE A 259 0.72 4.72 3.34
C PHE A 259 2.18 4.92 3.76
N LEU A 260 3.16 4.82 2.86
CA LEU A 260 4.58 5.02 3.21
C LEU A 260 4.91 6.44 3.66
N PHE A 261 4.17 7.44 3.17
CA PHE A 261 4.35 8.84 3.58
C PHE A 261 3.65 9.17 4.91
N TRP A 262 2.78 8.31 5.41
CA TRP A 262 2.11 8.52 6.68
C TRP A 262 3.06 8.56 7.89
N PRO A 263 3.96 7.59 8.11
CA PRO A 263 4.95 7.68 9.19
C PRO A 263 5.92 8.86 9.01
N VAL A 264 6.25 9.24 7.77
CA VAL A 264 7.09 10.43 7.49
C VAL A 264 6.41 11.70 7.97
N ALA A 265 5.13 11.89 7.62
CA ALA A 265 4.35 13.04 8.06
C ALA A 265 4.18 13.10 9.59
N VAL A 266 3.97 11.94 10.26
CA VAL A 266 3.96 11.86 11.72
C VAL A 266 5.31 12.25 12.32
N GLY A 267 6.42 11.79 11.72
CA GLY A 267 7.77 12.13 12.14
C GLY A 267 8.05 13.63 12.05
N LEU A 268 7.71 14.25 10.92
CA LEU A 268 7.86 15.68 10.69
C LEU A 268 7.00 16.51 11.66
N GLU A 269 5.74 16.14 11.88
CA GLU A 269 4.87 16.82 12.85
C GLU A 269 5.48 16.80 14.27
N ARG A 270 5.97 15.65 14.70
CA ARG A 270 6.63 15.51 16.01
C ARG A 270 7.91 16.34 16.11
N LEU A 271 8.75 16.31 15.07
CA LEU A 271 9.99 17.10 15.03
C LEU A 271 9.70 18.60 15.11
N ILE A 272 8.75 19.08 14.31
CA ILE A 272 8.30 20.49 14.33
C ILE A 272 7.79 20.84 15.73
N GLY A 273 6.98 19.98 16.35
CA GLY A 273 6.44 20.19 17.70
C GLY A 273 7.51 20.28 18.79
N VAL A 274 8.56 19.44 18.71
CA VAL A 274 9.69 19.44 19.67
C VAL A 274 10.54 20.70 19.51
N TYR A 275 10.92 21.05 18.27
CA TYR A 275 11.83 22.18 18.03
C TYR A 275 11.15 23.53 18.12
N ARG A 276 9.82 23.60 17.98
CA ARG A 276 9.04 24.84 18.22
C ARG A 276 9.34 25.50 19.57
N ARG A 277 9.65 24.70 20.60
CA ARG A 277 9.99 25.22 21.94
C ARG A 277 11.49 25.22 22.25
N LYS A 278 12.29 24.41 21.55
CA LYS A 278 13.72 24.24 21.86
C LYS A 278 14.63 25.16 21.06
N ASN A 279 14.36 25.38 19.77
CA ASN A 279 15.24 26.13 18.88
C ASN A 279 14.45 26.73 17.71
N ALA A 280 14.37 28.06 17.66
CA ALA A 280 13.64 28.78 16.64
C ALA A 280 14.22 28.58 15.24
N VAL A 281 15.55 28.53 15.09
CA VAL A 281 16.22 28.36 13.79
C VAL A 281 15.86 27.01 13.17
N VAL A 282 15.97 25.93 13.96
CA VAL A 282 15.60 24.58 13.50
C VAL A 282 14.11 24.49 13.19
N TYR A 283 13.26 25.15 13.99
CA TYR A 283 11.83 25.20 13.73
C TYR A 283 11.51 25.86 12.38
N TYR A 284 12.03 27.07 12.12
CA TYR A 284 11.80 27.75 10.84
C TYR A 284 12.41 26.99 9.67
N GLY A 285 13.58 26.35 9.86
CA GLY A 285 14.18 25.45 8.88
C GLY A 285 13.27 24.27 8.53
N LEU A 286 12.70 23.59 9.52
CA LEU A 286 11.77 22.46 9.30
C LEU A 286 10.46 22.92 8.64
N VAL A 287 9.92 24.07 9.04
CA VAL A 287 8.69 24.62 8.45
C VAL A 287 8.92 25.04 7.00
N GLY A 288 10.08 25.62 6.68
CA GLY A 288 10.46 25.95 5.30
C GLY A 288 10.83 24.73 4.45
N PHE A 289 11.38 23.67 5.07
CA PHE A 289 11.74 22.43 4.37
C PHE A 289 10.53 21.69 3.79
N VAL A 290 9.39 21.64 4.51
CA VAL A 290 8.19 20.94 4.05
C VAL A 290 7.67 21.42 2.69
N PRO A 291 7.41 22.73 2.45
CA PRO A 291 6.99 23.21 1.14
C PRO A 291 8.09 23.07 0.08
N LEU A 292 9.37 23.26 0.43
CA LEU A 292 10.48 23.04 -0.51
C LEU A 292 10.56 21.58 -0.97
N LEU A 293 10.35 20.63 -0.07
CA LEU A 293 10.28 19.21 -0.38
C LEU A 293 9.12 18.91 -1.33
N LEU A 294 7.94 19.49 -1.09
CA LEU A 294 6.78 19.33 -1.97
C LEU A 294 7.03 19.94 -3.35
N ILE A 295 7.62 21.13 -3.42
CA ILE A 295 7.99 21.78 -4.68
C ILE A 295 9.02 20.92 -5.42
N GLY A 296 10.07 20.45 -4.74
CA GLY A 296 11.11 19.63 -5.36
C GLY A 296 10.59 18.28 -5.89
N LEU A 297 9.65 17.65 -5.18
CA LEU A 297 8.95 16.46 -5.69
C LEU A 297 8.08 16.82 -6.91
N GLY A 298 7.33 17.92 -6.84
CA GLY A 298 6.45 18.37 -7.92
C GLY A 298 7.16 18.93 -9.15
N THR A 299 8.41 19.38 -9.06
CA THR A 299 9.20 19.75 -10.26
C THR A 299 9.77 18.52 -10.98
N GLY A 300 9.77 17.36 -10.32
CA GLY A 300 10.21 16.10 -10.92
C GLY A 300 9.10 15.29 -11.57
N THR A 301 7.83 15.67 -11.38
CA THR A 301 6.63 15.06 -12.01
C THR A 301 6.36 15.67 -13.38
#